data_AF-A0AAV4S8V8-F1
#
_entry.id   AF-A0AAV4S8V8-F1
#
_cell.length_a   1.000
_cell.length_b   1.000
_cell.length_c   1.000
_cell.angle_alpha   90.00
_cell.angle_beta   90.00
_cell.angle_gamma   90.00
#
_symmetry.space_group_name_H-M   'P 1'
#
loop_
_entity.id
_entity.type
_entity.pdbx_description
1 polymer ?
#
loop_
_entity_poly.entity_id
_entity_poly.type
_entity_poly.pdbx_seq_one_letter_code
_entity_poly.pdbx_strand_id
1 'polypeptide(L)'
;MMTDLEPTFHNDLCNADYRFAYDIVMSVLQYRDQWIKVNYLPVLDTYLLTPERKDIILNFLNREKYNIEFLIEIFLKTSSEENYNTCKIEILRRYGSEPISMEAFLCCSAALAYVAGDDMKKQPASTFVFMTFHVVHNWWLTQRNAILNQWQWQLGQKLYS
;
A
#
# COMPACT_ATOMS: atom_id res chain seq x y z
N MET A 1 8.03 19.63 -12.33
CA MET A 1 7.11 19.41 -13.46
C MET A 1 6.70 17.95 -13.41
N MET A 2 5.39 17.67 -13.28
CA MET A 2 4.83 16.34 -13.04
C MET A 2 3.67 16.10 -14.02
N THR A 3 3.88 16.43 -15.30
CA THR A 3 2.80 16.49 -16.32
C THR A 3 2.59 15.18 -17.07
N ASP A 4 3.50 14.20 -16.96
CA ASP A 4 3.44 12.98 -17.78
C ASP A 4 2.91 11.75 -17.01
N LEU A 5 2.62 11.89 -15.70
CA LEU A 5 2.07 10.81 -14.87
C LEU A 5 0.53 10.82 -14.77
N GLU A 6 -0.12 11.93 -15.11
CA GLU A 6 -1.58 12.08 -14.94
C GLU A 6 -2.43 11.17 -15.86
N PRO A 7 -2.12 11.00 -17.16
CA PRO A 7 -2.98 10.22 -18.06
C PRO A 7 -2.92 8.71 -17.78
N THR A 8 -1.75 8.19 -17.40
CA THR A 8 -1.55 6.77 -17.08
C THR A 8 -2.15 6.41 -15.73
N PHE A 9 -1.95 7.25 -14.72
CA PHE A 9 -2.53 7.05 -13.39
C PHE A 9 -4.06 7.04 -13.41
N HIS A 10 -4.69 7.91 -14.21
CA HIS A 10 -6.15 7.95 -14.31
C HIS A 10 -6.72 6.68 -14.98
N ASN A 11 -6.02 6.15 -16.00
CA ASN A 11 -6.38 4.87 -16.61
C ASN A 11 -6.19 3.69 -15.66
N ASP A 12 -5.15 3.72 -14.81
CA ASP A 12 -4.90 2.69 -13.81
C ASP A 12 -6.01 2.64 -12.74
N LEU A 13 -6.65 3.77 -12.41
CA LEU A 13 -7.75 3.80 -11.44
C LEU A 13 -9.05 3.13 -11.93
N CYS A 14 -9.18 2.89 -13.24
CA CYS A 14 -10.24 2.06 -13.79
C CYS A 14 -10.01 0.57 -13.51
N ASN A 15 -8.79 0.16 -13.12
CA ASN A 15 -8.47 -1.19 -12.69
C ASN A 15 -8.83 -1.40 -11.21
N ALA A 16 -9.72 -2.37 -10.94
CA ALA A 16 -10.17 -2.67 -9.59
C ALA A 16 -9.04 -3.06 -8.62
N ASP A 17 -7.99 -3.72 -9.10
CA ASP A 17 -6.84 -4.12 -8.28
C ASP A 17 -6.00 -2.91 -7.88
N TYR A 18 -5.74 -2.02 -8.85
CA TYR A 18 -5.00 -0.79 -8.60
C TYR A 18 -5.80 0.13 -7.68
N ARG A 19 -7.12 0.19 -7.86
CA ARG A 19 -8.03 0.94 -7.00
C ARG A 19 -8.08 0.41 -5.58
N PHE A 20 -8.00 -0.91 -5.38
CA PHE A 20 -7.89 -1.48 -4.04
C PHE A 20 -6.60 -1.04 -3.34
N ALA A 21 -5.47 -1.05 -4.05
CA ALA A 21 -4.20 -0.53 -3.53
C ALA A 21 -4.29 0.98 -3.22
N TYR A 22 -4.94 1.75 -4.10
CA TYR A 22 -5.23 3.16 -3.90
C TYR A 22 -6.02 3.40 -2.61
N ASP A 23 -7.13 2.68 -2.40
CA ASP A 23 -7.98 2.85 -1.22
C ASP A 23 -7.24 2.58 0.10
N ILE A 24 -6.34 1.58 0.11
CA ILE A 24 -5.51 1.29 1.29
C ILE A 24 -4.61 2.47 1.63
N VAL A 25 -3.82 2.91 0.65
CA VAL A 25 -2.85 4.00 0.85
C VAL A 25 -3.57 5.29 1.24
N MET A 26 -4.69 5.61 0.58
CA MET A 26 -5.49 6.79 0.91
C MET A 26 -6.10 6.75 2.30
N SER A 27 -6.60 5.59 2.73
CA SER A 27 -7.13 5.41 4.09
C SER A 27 -6.03 5.63 5.13
N VAL A 28 -4.81 5.17 4.87
CA VAL A 28 -3.68 5.36 5.78
C VAL A 28 -3.28 6.83 5.87
N LEU A 29 -3.22 7.53 4.73
CA LEU A 29 -2.92 8.97 4.70
C LEU A 29 -4.00 9.79 5.44
N GLN A 30 -5.27 9.37 5.35
CA GLN A 30 -6.38 9.92 6.14
C GLN A 30 -6.16 9.75 7.64
N TYR A 31 -5.85 8.52 8.10
CA TYR A 31 -5.61 8.25 9.51
C TYR A 31 -4.39 8.96 10.09
N ARG A 32 -3.48 9.41 9.23
CA ARG A 32 -2.28 10.13 9.62
C ARG A 32 -2.50 11.66 9.71
N ASP A 33 -3.73 12.13 9.56
CA ASP A 33 -4.08 13.57 9.50
C ASP A 33 -3.33 14.33 8.38
N GLN A 34 -2.84 13.63 7.35
CA GLN A 34 -2.16 14.25 6.21
C GLN A 34 -3.10 14.64 5.08
N TRP A 35 -4.40 14.58 5.34
CA TRP A 35 -5.46 14.80 4.37
C TRP A 35 -5.38 16.17 3.68
N ILE A 36 -4.79 17.16 4.36
CA ILE A 36 -4.70 18.56 3.93
C ILE A 36 -3.86 18.74 2.64
N LYS A 37 -3.05 17.76 2.22
CA LYS A 37 -2.19 17.88 1.02
C LYS A 37 -2.59 16.96 -0.14
N VAL A 38 -3.69 16.23 -0.04
CA VAL A 38 -4.03 15.18 -1.01
C VAL A 38 -4.86 15.71 -2.19
N ASN A 39 -5.01 17.03 -2.33
CA ASN A 39 -5.72 17.67 -3.44
C ASN A 39 -5.16 17.33 -4.85
N TYR A 40 -3.98 16.72 -4.92
CA TYR A 40 -3.36 16.23 -6.15
C TYR A 40 -3.82 14.83 -6.57
N LEU A 41 -4.54 14.11 -5.70
CA LEU A 41 -5.04 12.77 -6.01
C LEU A 41 -6.55 12.81 -6.31
N PRO A 42 -7.01 12.06 -7.33
CA PRO A 42 -8.41 12.06 -7.71
C PRO A 42 -9.28 11.44 -6.62
N VAL A 43 -10.34 12.13 -6.22
CA VAL A 43 -11.34 11.56 -5.32
C VAL A 43 -12.19 10.57 -6.10
N LEU A 44 -12.34 9.36 -5.55
CA LEU A 44 -13.08 8.27 -6.18
C LEU A 44 -14.45 8.09 -5.50
N ASP A 45 -15.50 7.89 -6.29
CA ASP A 45 -16.89 7.78 -5.79
C ASP A 45 -17.20 6.44 -5.11
N THR A 46 -16.36 5.41 -5.33
CA THR A 46 -16.53 4.08 -4.74
C THR A 46 -15.23 3.57 -4.10
N TYR A 47 -15.36 2.97 -2.92
CA TYR A 47 -14.26 2.37 -2.17
C TYR A 47 -14.41 0.84 -2.17
N LEU A 48 -13.40 0.13 -2.63
CA LEU A 48 -13.27 -1.34 -2.62
C LEU A 48 -12.76 -1.88 -1.28
N LEU A 49 -12.20 -1.00 -0.43
CA LEU A 49 -11.76 -1.36 0.91
C LEU A 49 -12.95 -1.35 1.90
N THR A 50 -13.29 -2.54 2.42
CA THR A 50 -14.41 -2.72 3.35
C THR A 50 -14.13 -2.10 4.74
N PRO A 51 -15.17 -1.80 5.53
CA PRO A 51 -15.01 -1.29 6.90
C PRO A 51 -14.15 -2.19 7.79
N GLU A 52 -14.31 -3.50 7.72
CA GLU A 52 -13.55 -4.44 8.55
C GLU A 52 -12.04 -4.38 8.23
N ARG A 53 -11.70 -4.22 6.95
CA ARG A 53 -10.30 -4.06 6.51
C ARG A 53 -9.73 -2.71 6.94
N LYS A 54 -10.56 -1.66 6.94
CA LYS A 54 -10.21 -0.34 7.48
C LYS A 54 -9.90 -0.41 8.98
N ASP A 55 -10.69 -1.16 9.73
CA ASP A 55 -10.46 -1.36 11.17
C ASP A 55 -9.16 -2.12 11.44
N ILE A 56 -8.83 -3.14 10.64
CA ILE A 56 -7.54 -3.84 10.73
C ILE A 56 -6.39 -2.85 10.56
N ILE A 57 -6.44 -2.03 9.50
CA ILE A 57 -5.41 -1.01 9.22
C ILE A 57 -5.30 -0.03 10.39
N LEU A 58 -6.42 0.52 10.85
CA LEU A 58 -6.43 1.51 11.93
C LEU A 58 -5.86 0.94 13.24
N ASN A 59 -6.30 -0.27 13.62
CA ASN A 59 -5.81 -0.95 14.81
C ASN A 59 -4.31 -1.25 14.72
N PHE A 60 -3.85 -1.70 13.54
CA PHE A 60 -2.43 -1.91 13.28
C PHE A 60 -1.63 -0.61 13.44
N LEU A 61 -2.06 0.48 12.82
CA LEU A 61 -1.37 1.77 12.90
C LEU A 61 -1.33 2.29 14.33
N ASN A 62 -2.42 2.20 15.09
CA ASN A 62 -2.46 2.60 16.49
C ASN A 62 -1.46 1.81 17.35
N ARG A 63 -1.27 0.52 17.07
CA ARG A 63 -0.33 -0.34 17.79
C ARG A 63 1.13 -0.12 17.37
N GLU A 64 1.38 0.01 16.08
CA GLU A 64 2.74 0.00 15.50
C GLU A 64 3.30 1.40 15.18
N LYS A 65 2.54 2.47 15.44
CA LYS A 65 2.91 3.85 15.10
C LYS A 65 4.37 4.18 15.45
N TYR A 66 4.77 3.94 16.70
CA TYR A 66 6.13 4.25 17.16
C TYR A 66 7.22 3.45 16.45
N ASN A 67 6.96 2.17 16.15
CA ASN A 67 7.90 1.33 15.40
C ASN A 67 8.06 1.84 13.96
N ILE A 68 6.97 2.28 13.33
CA ILE A 68 7.00 2.83 11.97
C ILE A 68 7.69 4.19 11.96
N GLU A 69 7.43 5.06 12.94
CA GLU A 69 8.10 6.35 13.08
C GLU A 69 9.61 6.19 13.29
N PHE A 70 10.03 5.20 14.08
CA PHE A 70 11.44 4.85 14.23
C PHE A 70 12.10 4.44 12.90
N LEU A 71 11.39 3.71 12.02
CA LEU A 71 11.89 3.38 10.69
C LEU A 71 12.07 4.62 9.81
N ILE A 72 11.12 5.57 9.88
CA ILE A 72 11.24 6.85 9.18
C ILE A 72 12.48 7.61 9.67
N GLU A 73 12.72 7.65 10.99
CA GLU A 73 13.87 8.34 11.56
C GLU A 73 15.22 7.71 11.20
N ILE A 74 15.28 6.38 11.08
CA ILE A 74 16.50 5.68 10.67
C ILE A 74 16.77 5.88 9.19
N PHE A 75 15.78 5.57 8.35
CA PHE A 75 16.00 5.41 6.93
C PHE A 75 15.71 6.69 6.14
N LEU A 76 14.72 7.49 6.54
CA LEU A 76 14.24 8.65 5.77
C LEU A 76 14.70 10.01 6.30
N LYS A 77 15.87 10.08 6.97
CA LYS A 77 16.50 11.37 7.32
C LYS A 77 16.69 12.24 6.08
N THR A 78 17.21 11.63 5.02
CA THR A 78 17.25 12.21 3.68
C THR A 78 16.23 11.50 2.80
N SER A 79 15.37 12.28 2.14
CA SER A 79 14.36 11.75 1.22
C SER A 79 15.03 11.34 -0.09
N SER A 80 15.53 10.10 -0.15
CA SER A 80 16.06 9.48 -1.36
C SER A 80 15.33 8.17 -1.68
N GLU A 81 15.27 7.82 -2.96
CA GLU A 81 14.64 6.57 -3.40
C GLU A 81 15.33 5.33 -2.82
N GLU A 82 16.67 5.36 -2.71
CA GLU A 82 17.47 4.29 -2.10
C GLU A 82 17.09 4.06 -0.62
N ASN A 83 16.93 5.15 0.13
CA ASN A 83 16.51 5.10 1.53
C ASN A 83 15.09 4.56 1.66
N TYR A 84 14.18 4.99 0.79
CA TYR A 84 12.82 4.47 0.74
C TYR A 84 12.80 2.97 0.41
N ASN A 85 13.61 2.52 -0.56
CA ASN A 85 13.73 1.11 -0.92
C ASN A 85 14.29 0.27 0.24
N THR A 86 15.26 0.79 0.99
CA THR A 86 15.79 0.13 2.18
C THR A 86 14.73 0.01 3.27
N CYS A 87 14.01 1.10 3.54
CA CYS A 87 12.91 1.10 4.50
C CYS A 87 11.80 0.12 4.10
N LYS A 88 11.48 0.04 2.80
CA LYS A 88 10.51 -0.91 2.24
C LYS A 88 10.93 -2.36 2.51
N ILE A 89 12.19 -2.71 2.28
CA ILE A 89 12.72 -4.06 2.56
C ILE A 89 12.56 -4.40 4.04
N GLU A 90 12.88 -3.46 4.93
CA GLU A 90 12.76 -3.69 6.37
C GLU A 90 11.30 -3.84 6.82
N ILE A 91 10.38 -3.07 6.23
CA ILE A 91 8.93 -3.21 6.47
C ILE A 91 8.43 -4.59 6.00
N LEU A 92 8.81 -5.01 4.79
CA LEU A 92 8.45 -6.33 4.25
C LEU A 92 9.00 -7.45 5.14
N ARG A 93 10.22 -7.31 5.66
CA ARG A 93 10.81 -8.28 6.58
C ARG A 93 10.06 -8.37 7.91
N ARG A 94 9.56 -7.24 8.44
CA ARG A 94 8.87 -7.19 9.74
C ARG A 94 7.41 -7.64 9.66
N TYR A 95 6.71 -7.25 8.59
CA TYR A 95 5.25 -7.37 8.52
C TYR A 95 4.77 -8.27 7.37
N GLY A 96 5.63 -8.59 6.39
CA GLY A 96 5.32 -9.44 5.24
C GLY A 96 5.56 -10.92 5.49
N SER A 97 4.96 -11.49 6.53
CA SER A 97 5.11 -12.92 6.88
C SER A 97 4.60 -13.85 5.77
N GLU A 98 5.34 -14.93 5.46
CA GLU A 98 4.89 -15.98 4.53
C GLU A 98 4.30 -17.20 5.27
N PRO A 99 3.14 -17.76 4.85
CA PRO A 99 2.26 -17.27 3.79
C PRO A 99 1.52 -15.99 4.18
N ILE A 100 1.36 -15.09 3.21
CA ILE A 100 0.78 -13.77 3.46
C ILE A 100 -0.74 -13.90 3.61
N SER A 101 -1.22 -13.70 4.83
CA SER A 101 -2.63 -13.50 5.09
C SER A 101 -3.08 -12.12 4.57
N MET A 102 -4.39 -11.96 4.35
CA MET A 102 -4.96 -10.64 4.02
C MET A 102 -4.61 -9.61 5.11
N GLU A 103 -4.63 -10.00 6.38
CA GLU A 103 -4.24 -9.12 7.48
C GLU A 103 -2.77 -8.70 7.38
N ALA A 104 -1.84 -9.63 7.12
CA ALA A 104 -0.42 -9.31 6.95
C ALA A 104 -0.20 -8.37 5.75
N PHE A 105 -0.89 -8.62 4.63
CA PHE A 105 -0.88 -7.75 3.46
C PHE A 105 -1.35 -6.33 3.80
N LEU A 106 -2.50 -6.20 4.49
CA LEU A 106 -3.06 -4.90 4.89
C LEU A 106 -2.13 -4.15 5.85
N CYS A 107 -1.60 -4.83 6.87
CA CYS A 107 -0.67 -4.27 7.84
C CYS A 107 0.61 -3.75 7.16
N CYS A 108 1.22 -4.58 6.31
CA CYS A 108 2.44 -4.18 5.62
C CYS A 108 2.20 -3.06 4.61
N SER A 109 1.10 -3.09 3.87
CA SER A 109 0.69 -1.99 2.98
C SER A 109 0.45 -0.70 3.75
N ALA A 110 -0.15 -0.79 4.95
CA ALA A 110 -0.36 0.34 5.83
C ALA A 110 0.96 0.94 6.33
N ALA A 111 1.94 0.11 6.71
CA ALA A 111 3.26 0.60 7.11
C ALA A 111 3.96 1.33 5.96
N LEU A 112 3.96 0.76 4.74
CA LEU A 112 4.54 1.41 3.55
C LEU A 112 3.89 2.76 3.25
N ALA A 113 2.56 2.81 3.26
CA ALA A 113 1.79 4.03 3.02
C ALA A 113 2.06 5.09 4.09
N TYR A 114 2.15 4.68 5.37
CA TYR A 114 2.45 5.59 6.47
C TYR A 114 3.83 6.22 6.29
N VAL A 115 4.84 5.42 5.94
CA VAL A 115 6.21 5.88 5.64
C VAL A 115 6.23 6.82 4.44
N ALA A 116 5.59 6.44 3.33
CA ALA A 116 5.54 7.27 2.13
C ALA A 116 4.86 8.63 2.36
N GLY A 117 3.81 8.66 3.19
CA GLY A 117 3.18 9.91 3.59
C GLY A 117 4.13 10.86 4.31
N ASP A 118 5.23 10.39 4.93
CA ASP A 118 6.10 11.28 5.71
C ASP A 118 6.82 12.24 4.78
N ASP A 119 7.20 11.74 3.61
CA ASP A 119 7.80 12.53 2.57
C ASP A 119 6.83 13.61 2.04
N MET A 120 5.51 13.37 2.05
CA MET A 120 4.51 14.40 1.68
C MET A 120 4.54 15.64 2.58
N LYS A 121 5.01 15.50 3.84
CA LYS A 121 5.18 16.68 4.71
C LYS A 121 6.22 17.63 4.13
N LYS A 122 7.29 17.07 3.56
CA LYS A 122 8.42 17.78 2.96
C LYS A 122 8.11 18.21 1.52
N GLN A 123 7.48 17.32 0.74
CA GLN A 123 7.21 17.50 -0.69
C GLN A 123 5.78 17.02 -1.03
N PRO A 124 4.79 17.91 -1.19
CA PRO A 124 3.40 17.53 -1.44
C PRO A 124 3.16 16.63 -2.66
N ALA A 125 4.04 16.69 -3.66
CA ALA A 125 4.05 15.86 -4.86
C ALA A 125 5.04 14.68 -4.74
N SER A 126 5.09 14.05 -3.57
CA SER A 126 6.04 12.97 -3.28
C SER A 126 5.86 11.79 -4.24
N THR A 127 6.96 11.40 -4.88
CA THR A 127 7.01 10.20 -5.72
C THR A 127 6.84 8.92 -4.89
N PHE A 128 7.13 8.95 -3.58
CA PHE A 128 7.04 7.75 -2.73
C PHE A 128 5.62 7.25 -2.56
N VAL A 129 4.62 8.14 -2.55
CA VAL A 129 3.22 7.73 -2.48
C VAL A 129 2.81 7.01 -3.76
N PHE A 130 3.20 7.53 -4.92
CA PHE A 130 2.98 6.86 -6.20
C PHE A 130 3.69 5.51 -6.27
N MET A 131 4.95 5.45 -5.87
CA MET A 131 5.68 4.18 -5.75
C MET A 131 4.98 3.19 -4.83
N THR A 132 4.40 3.68 -3.72
CA THR A 132 3.67 2.82 -2.79
C THR A 132 2.42 2.22 -3.43
N PHE A 133 1.64 3.00 -4.21
CA PHE A 133 0.50 2.44 -4.95
C PHE A 133 0.93 1.27 -5.84
N HIS A 134 2.00 1.46 -6.63
CA HIS A 134 2.51 0.40 -7.51
C HIS A 134 3.02 -0.82 -6.74
N VAL A 135 3.72 -0.62 -5.62
CA VAL A 135 4.21 -1.72 -4.78
C VAL A 135 3.04 -2.52 -4.20
N VAL A 136 2.06 -1.85 -3.61
CA VAL A 136 0.88 -2.50 -3.01
C VAL A 136 0.06 -3.22 -4.08
N HIS A 137 -0.13 -2.60 -5.25
CA HIS A 137 -0.83 -3.21 -6.38
C HIS A 137 -0.13 -4.47 -6.89
N ASN A 138 1.18 -4.40 -7.17
CA ASN A 138 1.94 -5.56 -7.67
C ASN A 138 1.96 -6.70 -6.65
N TRP A 139 2.04 -6.36 -5.36
CA TRP A 139 2.00 -7.36 -4.31
C TRP A 139 0.62 -8.03 -4.19
N TRP A 140 -0.46 -7.25 -4.29
CA TRP A 140 -1.83 -7.75 -4.36
C TRP A 140 -2.02 -8.72 -5.53
N LEU A 141 -1.56 -8.36 -6.72
CA LEU A 141 -1.63 -9.21 -7.91
C LEU A 141 -0.90 -10.54 -7.69
N THR A 142 0.28 -10.49 -7.08
CA THR A 142 1.09 -11.68 -6.78
C THR A 142 0.35 -12.63 -5.84
N GLN A 143 -0.22 -12.10 -4.76
CA GLN A 143 -0.99 -12.90 -3.79
C GLN A 143 -2.25 -13.50 -4.40
N ARG A 144 -3.02 -12.68 -5.12
CA ARG A 144 -4.25 -13.15 -5.76
C ARG A 144 -3.97 -14.25 -6.78
N ASN A 145 -2.94 -14.10 -7.59
CA ASN A 145 -2.56 -15.10 -8.58
C ASN A 145 -2.10 -16.40 -7.91
N ALA A 146 -1.36 -16.33 -6.81
CA ALA A 146 -0.98 -17.52 -6.03
C ALA A 146 -2.20 -18.28 -5.51
N ILE A 147 -3.19 -17.56 -4.96
CA ILE A 147 -4.46 -18.14 -4.50
C ILE A 147 -5.21 -18.79 -5.67
N LEU A 148 -5.41 -18.06 -6.78
CA LEU A 148 -6.13 -18.57 -7.95
C LEU A 148 -5.48 -19.85 -8.50
N ASN A 149 -4.15 -19.88 -8.59
CA ASN A 149 -3.40 -21.05 -9.04
C ASN A 149 -3.59 -22.26 -8.10
N GLN A 150 -3.58 -22.03 -6.78
CA GLN A 150 -3.83 -23.09 -5.80
C GLN A 150 -5.25 -23.68 -5.94
N TRP A 151 -6.25 -22.82 -6.12
CA TRP A 151 -7.65 -23.23 -6.33
C TRP A 151 -7.82 -24.03 -7.62
N GLN A 152 -7.24 -23.57 -8.73
CA GLN A 152 -7.27 -24.28 -10.01
C GLN A 152 -6.64 -25.67 -9.90
N TRP A 153 -5.50 -25.78 -9.20
CA TRP A 153 -4.85 -27.08 -8.98
C TRP A 153 -5.73 -28.03 -8.17
N GLN A 154 -6.36 -27.56 -7.09
CA GLN A 154 -7.26 -28.37 -6.26
C GLN A 154 -8.51 -28.83 -7.03
N LEU A 155 -9.08 -27.97 -7.87
CA LEU A 155 -10.20 -28.33 -8.73
C LEU A 155 -9.79 -29.38 -9.77
N GLY A 156 -8.60 -29.24 -10.37
CA GLY A 156 -8.04 -30.25 -11.26
C GLY A 156 -7.93 -31.61 -10.58
N GLN A 157 -7.33 -31.67 -9.38
CA GLN A 157 -7.21 -32.93 -8.64
C GLN A 157 -8.57 -33.60 -8.38
N LYS A 158 -9.60 -32.83 -8.02
CA LYS A 158 -10.96 -33.35 -7.79
C LYS A 158 -11.68 -33.85 -9.03
N LEU A 159 -11.34 -33.32 -10.21
CA LEU A 159 -11.97 -33.72 -11.47
C LEU A 159 -11.33 -34.98 -12.09
N TYR A 160 -10.10 -35.30 -11.68
CA TYR A 160 -9.33 -36.45 -12.17
C TYR A 160 -9.15 -37.56 -11.13
N SER A 161 -9.80 -37.45 -9.96
CA SER A 161 -9.89 -38.47 -8.90
C SER A 161 -11.27 -39.11 -8.88
#